data_AF-A0A2E6ZXB2-F1
#
_entry.id   AF-A0A2E6ZXB2-F1
#
_cell.length_a   1.000
_cell.length_b   1.000
_cell.length_c   1.000
_cell.angle_alpha   90.00
_cell.angle_beta   90.00
_cell.angle_gamma   90.00
#
_symmetry.space_group_name_H-M   'P 1'
#
loop_
_entity.id
_entity.type
_entity.pdbx_description
1 polymer ?
#
loop_
_entity_poly.entity_id
_entity_poly.type
_entity_poly.pdbx_seq_one_letter_code
_entity_poly.pdbx_strand_id
1 'polypeptide(L)'
;MTDSSTSALRARINAIEGSYELFLGYAAKGSRGGPGSGDGSVRTAIEQMDRSLEGLGEFLAATVRERGLEPLAAYDGFITVLSQDALQSRAALQLVAAQETISSAVIDNLNGSIHLRAILTDLFLIDEILRPRASEGIPAAALANEKPPPPDKTS
;
A
#
# COMPACT_ATOMS: atom_id res chain seq x y z
N MET A 1 -4.64 -20.32 8.79
CA MET A 1 -5.40 -19.29 8.05
C MET A 1 -4.58 -18.03 7.84
N THR A 2 -3.76 -17.59 8.81
CA THR A 2 -2.81 -16.46 8.71
C THR A 2 -1.88 -16.48 7.49
N ASP A 3 -1.42 -17.66 7.07
CA ASP A 3 -0.58 -17.81 5.86
C ASP A 3 -1.32 -17.40 4.58
N SER A 4 -2.63 -17.65 4.51
CA SER A 4 -3.47 -17.28 3.36
C SER A 4 -3.65 -15.76 3.29
N SER A 5 -3.92 -15.09 4.41
CA SER A 5 -4.10 -13.63 4.46
C SER A 5 -2.76 -12.91 4.17
N THR A 6 -1.63 -13.46 4.63
CA THR A 6 -0.29 -12.96 4.28
C THR A 6 -0.01 -13.08 2.78
N SER A 7 -0.28 -14.26 2.20
CA SER A 7 -0.08 -14.48 0.77
C SER A 7 -0.98 -13.59 -0.09
N ALA A 8 -2.23 -13.39 0.32
CA ALA A 8 -3.17 -12.50 -0.36
C ALA A 8 -2.75 -11.02 -0.30
N LEU A 9 -2.25 -10.55 0.86
CA LEU A 9 -1.71 -9.19 0.98
C LEU A 9 -0.53 -8.99 0.04
N ARG A 10 0.42 -9.93 0.06
CA ARG A 10 1.61 -9.87 -0.80
C ARG A 10 1.26 -9.93 -2.28
N ALA A 11 0.25 -10.71 -2.67
CA ALA A 11 -0.23 -10.75 -4.05
C ALA A 11 -0.78 -9.39 -4.51
N ARG A 12 -1.53 -8.68 -3.64
CA ARG A 12 -2.02 -7.33 -3.92
C ARG A 12 -0.89 -6.32 -4.03
N ILE A 13 0.06 -6.34 -3.09
CA ILE A 13 1.23 -5.46 -3.09
C ILE A 13 2.03 -5.65 -4.39
N ASN A 14 2.38 -6.90 -4.74
CA ASN A 14 3.12 -7.19 -5.98
C ASN A 14 2.39 -6.70 -7.23
N ALA A 15 1.05 -6.83 -7.27
CA ALA A 15 0.25 -6.37 -8.40
C ALA A 15 0.24 -4.84 -8.52
N ILE A 16 0.19 -4.13 -7.38
CA ILE A 16 0.24 -2.67 -7.32
C ILE A 16 1.64 -2.17 -7.71
N GLU A 17 2.70 -2.74 -7.13
CA GLU A 17 4.08 -2.39 -7.46
C GLU A 17 4.41 -2.64 -8.92
N GLY A 18 4.11 -3.84 -9.45
CA GLY A 18 4.39 -4.18 -10.85
C GLY A 18 3.62 -3.31 -11.83
N SER A 19 2.40 -2.91 -11.50
CA SER A 19 1.63 -1.95 -12.31
C SER A 19 2.28 -0.57 -12.28
N TYR A 20 2.73 -0.11 -11.12
CA TYR A 20 3.39 1.18 -10.97
C TYR A 20 4.76 1.23 -11.68
N GLU A 21 5.55 0.16 -11.62
CA GLU A 21 6.80 0.04 -12.38
C GLU A 21 6.56 0.13 -13.89
N LEU A 22 5.50 -0.53 -14.38
CA LEU A 22 5.10 -0.40 -15.78
C LEU A 22 4.72 1.04 -16.12
N PHE A 23 4.03 1.75 -15.23
CA PHE A 23 3.67 3.15 -15.43
C PHE A 23 4.90 4.05 -15.52
N LEU A 24 5.90 3.86 -14.67
CA LEU A 24 7.17 4.59 -14.74
C LEU A 24 7.85 4.37 -16.09
N GLY A 25 7.94 3.12 -16.54
CA GLY A 25 8.50 2.78 -17.85
C GLY A 25 7.68 3.34 -19.02
N TYR A 26 6.35 3.37 -18.90
CA TYR A 26 5.47 3.94 -19.93
C TYR A 26 5.56 5.47 -20.01
N ALA A 27 5.61 6.16 -18.87
CA ALA A 27 5.78 7.62 -18.79
C ALA A 27 7.10 8.06 -19.45
N ALA A 28 8.18 7.32 -19.24
CA ALA A 28 9.49 7.63 -19.83
C ALA A 28 9.54 7.55 -21.37
N LYS A 29 8.58 6.89 -22.03
CA LYS A 29 8.56 6.74 -23.51
C LYS A 29 8.21 8.03 -24.26
N GLY A 30 7.54 8.99 -23.61
CA GLY A 30 7.08 10.22 -24.27
C GLY A 30 6.05 9.99 -25.41
N SER A 31 5.34 8.86 -25.38
CA SER A 31 4.33 8.49 -26.38
C SER A 31 3.08 9.38 -26.28
N ARG A 32 2.47 9.68 -27.44
CA ARG A 32 1.18 10.38 -27.53
C ARG A 32 -0.05 9.45 -27.40
N GLY A 33 0.18 8.13 -27.26
CA GLY A 33 -0.87 7.10 -27.28
C GLY A 33 -1.18 6.58 -28.69
N GLY A 34 -2.06 5.58 -28.80
CA GLY A 34 -2.54 5.01 -30.07
C GLY A 34 -1.96 3.64 -30.46
N PRO A 35 -2.25 3.13 -31.67
CA PRO A 35 -1.81 1.79 -32.09
C PRO A 35 -0.29 1.62 -32.03
N GLY A 36 0.19 0.60 -31.30
CA GLY A 36 1.62 0.30 -31.17
C GLY A 36 2.39 1.08 -30.09
N SER A 37 1.73 1.99 -29.35
CA SER A 37 2.36 2.74 -28.25
C SER A 37 2.59 1.92 -26.96
N GLY A 38 1.95 0.76 -26.84
CA GLY A 38 1.83 0.00 -25.59
C GLY A 38 0.59 0.38 -24.75
N ASP A 39 -0.39 1.08 -25.32
CA ASP A 39 -1.64 1.45 -24.64
C ASP A 39 -2.39 0.24 -24.06
N GLY A 40 -2.30 -0.92 -24.72
CA GLY A 40 -2.89 -2.16 -24.21
C GLY A 40 -2.28 -2.64 -22.89
N SER A 41 -0.94 -2.63 -22.78
CA SER A 41 -0.27 -3.08 -21.57
C SER A 41 -0.49 -2.13 -20.39
N VAL A 42 -0.52 -0.81 -20.65
CA VAL A 42 -0.78 0.16 -19.58
C VAL A 42 -2.22 0.08 -19.10
N ARG A 43 -3.18 -0.17 -19.99
CA ARG A 43 -4.59 -0.39 -19.63
C ARG A 43 -4.76 -1.63 -18.75
N THR A 44 -4.14 -2.75 -19.13
CA THR A 44 -4.14 -3.97 -18.30
C THR A 44 -3.55 -3.71 -16.91
N ALA A 45 -2.46 -2.95 -16.82
CA ALA A 45 -1.84 -2.58 -15.54
C ALA A 45 -2.74 -1.67 -14.69
N ILE A 46 -3.42 -0.68 -15.31
CA ILE A 46 -4.41 0.17 -14.63
C ILE A 46 -5.54 -0.68 -14.03
N GLU A 47 -6.11 -1.60 -14.82
CA GLU A 47 -7.19 -2.48 -14.36
C GLU A 47 -6.71 -3.43 -13.25
N GLN A 48 -5.48 -3.94 -13.34
CA GLN A 48 -4.89 -4.80 -12.32
C GLN A 48 -4.65 -4.06 -11.01
N MET A 49 -4.12 -2.84 -11.06
CA MET A 49 -3.96 -1.99 -9.88
C MET A 49 -5.32 -1.63 -9.27
N ASP A 50 -6.30 -1.20 -10.08
CA ASP A 50 -7.65 -0.86 -9.60
C ASP A 50 -8.30 -2.03 -8.83
N ARG A 51 -8.25 -3.24 -9.40
CA ARG A 51 -8.75 -4.46 -8.73
C ARG A 51 -7.99 -4.80 -7.45
N SER A 52 -6.71 -4.48 -7.37
CA SER A 52 -5.89 -4.77 -6.17
C SER A 52 -6.16 -3.80 -5.02
N LEU A 53 -6.60 -2.57 -5.35
CA LEU A 53 -7.02 -1.55 -4.38
C LEU A 53 -8.47 -1.75 -3.92
N GLU A 54 -9.29 -2.45 -4.70
CA GLU A 54 -10.66 -2.78 -4.32
C GLU A 54 -10.74 -3.55 -3.00
N GLY A 55 -11.50 -2.99 -2.05
CA GLY A 55 -11.70 -3.61 -0.73
C GLY A 55 -10.41 -3.79 0.07
N LEU A 56 -9.34 -3.02 -0.23
CA LEU A 56 -8.06 -3.16 0.44
C LEU A 56 -8.16 -2.88 1.94
N GLY A 57 -8.89 -1.83 2.32
CA GLY A 57 -9.12 -1.47 3.72
C GLY A 57 -9.85 -2.55 4.52
N GLU A 58 -10.97 -3.04 3.99
CA GLU A 58 -11.76 -4.11 4.61
C GLU A 58 -10.93 -5.38 4.81
N PHE A 59 -10.13 -5.75 3.80
CA PHE A 59 -9.22 -6.87 3.86
C PHE A 59 -8.13 -6.70 4.92
N LEU A 60 -7.51 -5.53 5.03
CA LEU A 60 -6.52 -5.25 6.07
C LEU A 60 -7.16 -5.30 7.46
N ALA A 61 -8.37 -4.75 7.60
CA ALA A 61 -9.10 -4.76 8.85
C ALA A 61 -9.49 -6.18 9.29
N ALA A 62 -9.87 -7.05 8.33
CA ALA A 62 -10.07 -8.47 8.59
C ALA A 62 -8.75 -9.15 9.00
N THR A 63 -7.66 -8.89 8.27
CA THR A 63 -6.34 -9.48 8.54
C THR A 63 -5.82 -9.11 9.94
N VAL A 64 -5.97 -7.86 10.36
CA VAL A 64 -5.60 -7.37 11.70
C VAL A 64 -6.37 -8.12 12.79
N ARG A 65 -7.70 -8.26 12.63
CA ARG A 65 -8.56 -8.98 13.59
C ARG A 65 -8.27 -10.47 13.63
N GLU A 66 -8.09 -11.11 12.48
CA GLU A 66 -7.73 -12.54 12.36
C GLU A 66 -6.41 -12.87 13.06
N ARG A 67 -5.45 -11.93 13.04
CA ARG A 67 -4.13 -12.09 13.67
C ARG A 67 -4.11 -11.67 15.14
N GLY A 68 -5.19 -11.07 15.66
CA GLY A 68 -5.24 -10.54 17.03
C GLY A 68 -4.18 -9.46 17.29
N LEU A 69 -3.92 -8.58 16.31
CA LEU A 69 -2.94 -7.50 16.46
C LEU A 69 -3.49 -6.37 17.30
N GLU A 70 -2.67 -5.85 18.21
CA GLU A 70 -3.04 -4.78 19.14
C GLU A 70 -1.97 -3.65 19.11
N PRO A 71 -2.34 -2.39 19.45
CA PRO A 71 -3.70 -1.94 19.81
C PRO A 71 -4.58 -1.75 18.57
N LEU A 72 -5.79 -2.33 18.55
CA LEU A 72 -6.70 -2.27 17.40
C LEU A 72 -7.00 -0.83 16.93
N ALA A 73 -7.12 0.12 17.87
CA ALA A 73 -7.40 1.52 17.56
C ALA A 73 -6.33 2.17 16.64
N ALA A 74 -5.06 1.80 16.77
CA ALA A 74 -4.00 2.33 15.92
C ALA A 74 -4.11 1.79 14.48
N TYR A 75 -4.41 0.48 14.34
CA TYR A 75 -4.63 -0.14 13.04
C TYR A 75 -5.89 0.41 12.35
N ASP A 76 -7.00 0.52 13.07
CA ASP A 76 -8.26 1.06 12.51
C ASP A 76 -8.08 2.51 12.03
N GLY A 77 -7.34 3.33 12.77
CA GLY A 77 -7.00 4.70 12.36
C GLY A 77 -6.19 4.76 11.07
N PHE A 78 -5.13 3.95 10.96
CA PHE A 78 -4.30 3.88 9.76
C PHE A 78 -5.05 3.32 8.55
N ILE A 79 -5.81 2.23 8.75
CA ILE A 79 -6.63 1.60 7.70
C ILE A 79 -7.67 2.58 7.17
N THR A 80 -8.21 3.46 8.01
CA THR A 80 -9.15 4.50 7.57
C THR A 80 -8.50 5.45 6.56
N VAL A 81 -7.29 5.94 6.84
CA VAL A 81 -6.54 6.81 5.92
C VAL A 81 -6.23 6.08 4.61
N LEU A 82 -5.63 4.88 4.71
CA LEU A 82 -5.29 4.04 3.56
C LEU A 82 -6.53 3.75 2.69
N SER A 83 -7.69 3.50 3.30
CA SER A 83 -8.92 3.23 2.55
C SER A 83 -9.39 4.44 1.74
N GLN A 84 -9.22 5.66 2.26
CA GLN A 84 -9.55 6.89 1.53
C GLN A 84 -8.60 7.11 0.35
N ASP A 85 -7.30 6.96 0.56
CA ASP A 85 -6.32 7.09 -0.52
C ASP A 85 -6.50 5.99 -1.59
N ALA A 86 -6.93 4.79 -1.20
CA ALA A 86 -7.24 3.70 -2.14
C ALA A 86 -8.44 4.10 -3.02
N LEU A 87 -9.52 4.60 -2.40
CA LEU A 87 -10.70 5.08 -3.11
C LEU A 87 -10.35 6.21 -4.09
N GLN A 88 -9.57 7.19 -3.64
CA GLN A 88 -9.16 8.34 -4.47
C GLN A 88 -8.23 7.91 -5.62
N SER A 89 -7.31 6.97 -5.37
CA SER A 89 -6.43 6.40 -6.39
C SER A 89 -7.22 5.64 -7.45
N ARG A 90 -8.21 4.83 -7.05
CA ARG A 90 -9.11 4.12 -7.96
C ARG A 90 -9.88 5.08 -8.87
N ALA A 91 -10.40 6.18 -8.33
CA ALA A 91 -11.09 7.19 -9.15
C ALA A 91 -10.18 7.77 -10.24
N ALA A 92 -8.91 8.06 -9.92
CA ALA A 92 -7.93 8.53 -10.91
C ALA A 92 -7.60 7.45 -11.96
N LEU A 93 -7.37 6.20 -11.51
CA LEU A 93 -7.12 5.06 -12.40
C LEU A 93 -8.26 4.83 -13.39
N GLN A 94 -9.51 4.84 -12.90
CA GLN A 94 -10.70 4.65 -13.71
C GLN A 94 -10.91 5.80 -14.70
N LEU A 95 -10.61 7.04 -14.31
CA LEU A 95 -10.63 8.17 -15.23
C LEU A 95 -9.63 8.00 -16.38
N VAL A 96 -8.40 7.58 -16.07
CA VAL A 96 -7.38 7.32 -17.10
C VAL A 96 -7.77 6.12 -17.99
N ALA A 97 -8.34 5.07 -17.41
CA ALA A 97 -8.87 3.93 -18.16
C ALA A 97 -10.04 4.35 -19.08
N ALA A 98 -10.83 5.36 -18.74
CA ALA A 98 -11.93 5.80 -19.59
C ALA A 98 -11.47 6.52 -20.88
N GLN A 99 -10.18 6.88 -20.99
CA GLN A 99 -9.66 7.59 -22.16
C GLN A 99 -9.54 6.65 -23.37
N GLU A 100 -9.86 7.18 -24.56
CA GLU A 100 -9.73 6.46 -25.84
C GLU A 100 -8.26 6.08 -26.12
N THR A 101 -7.36 7.05 -25.92
CA THR A 101 -5.91 6.86 -25.97
C THR A 101 -5.28 7.32 -24.67
N ILE A 102 -4.18 6.67 -24.28
CA ILE A 102 -3.48 6.96 -23.02
C ILE A 102 -2.09 7.43 -23.39
N SER A 103 -1.78 8.71 -23.18
CA SER A 103 -0.43 9.23 -23.47
C SER A 103 0.51 9.02 -22.28
N SER A 104 1.82 9.03 -22.55
CA SER A 104 2.84 8.98 -21.51
C SER A 104 2.71 10.13 -20.51
N ALA A 105 2.31 11.32 -20.96
CA ALA A 105 2.10 12.48 -20.10
C ALA A 105 0.91 12.30 -19.14
N VAL A 106 -0.16 11.62 -19.58
CA VAL A 106 -1.29 11.29 -18.69
C VAL A 106 -0.84 10.33 -17.58
N ILE A 107 -0.04 9.32 -17.95
CA ILE A 107 0.51 8.37 -16.98
C ILE A 107 1.53 9.02 -16.05
N ASP A 108 2.35 9.95 -16.55
CA ASP A 108 3.28 10.73 -15.71
C ASP A 108 2.52 11.56 -14.65
N ASN A 109 1.44 12.24 -15.07
CA ASN A 109 0.57 12.95 -14.14
C ASN A 109 -0.10 12.02 -13.13
N LEU A 110 -0.53 10.82 -13.55
CA LEU A 110 -1.08 9.80 -12.65
C LEU A 110 -0.04 9.36 -11.62
N ASN A 111 1.22 9.12 -12.03
CA ASN A 111 2.32 8.79 -11.11
C ASN A 111 2.63 9.91 -10.12
N GLY A 112 2.37 11.17 -10.51
CA GLY A 112 2.46 12.34 -9.65
C GLY A 112 1.31 12.50 -8.66
N SER A 113 0.24 11.70 -8.75
CA SER A 113 -0.90 11.77 -7.84
C SER A 113 -0.49 11.49 -6.40
N ILE A 114 -0.83 12.42 -5.49
CA ILE A 114 -0.49 12.29 -4.07
C ILE A 114 -1.14 11.05 -3.44
N HIS A 115 -2.36 10.71 -3.83
CA HIS A 115 -3.10 9.55 -3.32
C HIS A 115 -2.46 8.24 -3.76
N LEU A 116 -2.04 8.15 -5.03
CA LEU A 116 -1.40 6.95 -5.54
C LEU A 116 -0.04 6.71 -4.87
N ARG A 117 0.71 7.79 -4.64
CA ARG A 117 1.99 7.73 -3.91
C ARG A 117 1.79 7.37 -2.44
N ALA A 118 0.78 7.93 -1.79
CA ALA A 118 0.43 7.61 -0.40
C ALA A 118 0.14 6.11 -0.23
N ILE A 119 -0.69 5.53 -1.11
CA ILE A 119 -0.98 4.10 -1.10
C ILE A 119 0.28 3.23 -1.19
N LEU A 120 1.20 3.54 -2.11
CA LEU A 120 2.43 2.77 -2.27
C LEU A 120 3.26 2.80 -0.99
N THR A 121 3.40 3.98 -0.37
CA THR A 121 4.18 4.12 0.87
C THR A 121 3.49 3.49 2.07
N ASP A 122 2.17 3.61 2.16
CA ASP A 122 1.38 3.05 3.24
C ASP A 122 1.39 1.52 3.22
N LEU A 123 1.36 0.94 2.01
CA LEU A 123 1.49 -0.50 1.81
C LEU A 123 2.86 -1.02 2.24
N PHE A 124 3.95 -0.30 1.97
CA PHE A 124 5.28 -0.67 2.48
C PHE A 124 5.33 -0.65 4.01
N LEU A 125 4.73 0.37 4.62
CA LEU A 125 4.71 0.50 6.08
C LEU A 125 3.95 -0.65 6.73
N ILE A 126 2.74 -0.94 6.25
CA ILE A 126 1.92 -2.00 6.85
C ILE A 126 2.46 -3.40 6.52
N ASP A 127 3.05 -3.64 5.34
CA ASP A 127 3.70 -4.91 5.03
C ASP A 127 4.86 -5.19 5.99
N GLU A 128 5.71 -4.20 6.25
CA GLU A 128 6.83 -4.33 7.17
C GLU A 128 6.36 -4.63 8.60
N ILE A 129 5.29 -3.96 9.06
CA ILE A 129 4.68 -4.23 10.38
C ILE A 129 4.09 -5.64 10.45
N LEU A 130 3.47 -6.12 9.38
CA LEU A 130 2.79 -7.41 9.31
C LEU A 130 3.73 -8.60 9.01
N ARG A 131 4.98 -8.33 8.63
CA ARG A 131 5.98 -9.38 8.36
C ARG A 131 6.34 -10.10 9.65
N PRO A 132 6.42 -11.44 9.65
CA PRO A 132 6.93 -12.17 10.80
C PRO A 132 8.34 -11.67 11.13
N ARG A 133 8.54 -11.10 12.33
CA ARG A 133 9.88 -10.76 12.81
C ARG A 133 10.63 -12.06 13.01
N ALA A 134 11.53 -12.39 12.09
CA ALA A 134 12.50 -13.45 12.31
C ALA A 134 13.38 -13.01 13.49
N SER A 135 13.11 -13.57 14.67
CA SER A 135 13.74 -13.26 15.97
C SER A 135 13.30 -11.94 16.64
N GLU A 136 12.16 -11.97 17.32
CA GLU A 136 11.97 -11.21 18.57
C GLU A 136 11.58 -12.15 19.71
N GLY A 137 12.56 -12.94 20.14
CA GLY A 137 12.58 -13.54 21.47
C GLY A 137 12.97 -12.52 22.55
N ILE A 138 12.30 -11.37 22.61
CA ILE A 138 12.35 -10.51 23.80
C ILE A 138 10.90 -10.27 24.24
N PRO A 139 10.44 -10.94 25.31
CA PRO A 139 9.11 -10.70 25.87
C PRO A 139 8.97 -9.23 26.26
N ALA A 140 7.81 -8.64 25.96
CA ALA A 140 7.41 -7.28 26.38
C ALA A 140 7.52 -7.04 27.90
N ALA A 141 7.71 -8.08 28.71
CA ALA A 141 8.01 -8.00 30.13
C ALA A 141 9.40 -7.39 30.46
N ALA A 142 10.34 -7.35 29.51
CA ALA A 142 11.68 -6.77 29.73
C ALA A 142 11.69 -5.24 29.78
N LEU A 143 10.66 -4.57 29.24
CA LEU A 143 10.54 -3.10 29.23
C LEU A 143 9.71 -2.55 30.41
N ALA A 144 9.06 -3.42 31.19
CA ALA A 144 8.16 -3.00 32.28
C ALA A 144 8.82 -2.94 33.67
N ASN A 145 10.10 -3.33 33.79
CA ASN A 145 10.79 -3.47 35.09
C ASN A 145 11.94 -2.47 35.33
N GLU A 146 12.10 -1.44 34.51
CA GLU A 146 12.98 -0.33 34.89
C GLU A 146 12.31 0.52 35.97
N LYS A 147 12.66 0.23 37.23
CA LYS A 147 12.37 1.10 38.37
C LYS A 147 13.05 2.46 38.12
N PRO A 148 12.35 3.60 38.31
CA PRO A 148 12.97 4.92 38.17
C PRO A 148 14.21 5.04 39.07
N PRO A 149 15.28 5.72 38.62
CA PRO A 149 16.45 5.95 39.44
C PRO A 149 16.06 6.73 40.71
N PRO A 150 16.65 6.41 41.88
CA PRO A 150 16.33 7.09 43.12
C PRO A 150 16.67 8.58 43.03
N PRO A 151 15.92 9.45 43.75
CA PRO A 151 16.17 10.88 43.72
C PRO A 151 17.55 11.20 44.29
N ASP A 152 18.24 12.10 43.59
CA ASP A 152 19.60 12.52 43.90
C ASP A 152 19.63 13.17 45.29
N LYS A 153 20.36 12.57 46.23
CA LYS A 153 20.64 13.17 47.54
C LYS A 153 21.93 13.95 47.44
N THR A 154 21.86 15.17 46.93
CA THR A 154 22.87 16.19 47.18
C THR A 154 22.40 17.07 48.34
N SER A 155 23.31 17.18 49.32
CA SER A 155 23.17 17.83 50.63
C SER A 155 22.86 19.32 50.58
#